data_AF-A0A1J8QAZ2-F1
#
_entry.id   AF-A0A1J8QAZ2-F1
#
_cell.length_a   1.000
_cell.length_b   1.000
_cell.length_c   1.000
_cell.angle_alpha   90.00
_cell.angle_beta   90.00
_cell.angle_gamma   90.00
#
_symmetry.space_group_name_H-M   'P 1'
#
loop_
_entity.id
_entity.type
_entity.pdbx_description
1 polymer ?
#
loop_
_entity_poly.entity_id
_entity_poly.type
_entity_poly.pdbx_seq_one_letter_code
_entity_poly.pdbx_strand_id
1 'polypeptide(L)'
;MAIEIGIGSIGGAISAVIYRSQDSPRFIIGHAVELMFVGIGLIFLPIVVFCYKRINGQRDAAESLALQRGEKVRYSDQELRELGDRAPGFRYTL
;
A
#
# COMPACT_ATOMS: atom_id res chain seq x y z
N MET A 1 3.13 9.75 8.76
CA MET A 1 3.41 9.40 10.17
C MET A 1 2.21 9.43 11.10
N ALA A 2 1.64 10.58 11.50
CA ALA A 2 0.60 10.59 12.56
C ALA A 2 -0.67 9.78 12.21
N ILE A 3 -1.12 9.84 10.95
CA ILE A 3 -2.28 9.08 10.46
C ILE A 3 -1.96 7.57 10.40
N GLU A 4 -0.77 7.19 9.93
CA GLU A 4 -0.35 5.78 9.83
C GLU A 4 -0.28 5.14 11.22
N ILE A 5 0.30 5.86 12.19
CA ILE A 5 0.38 5.42 13.59
C ILE A 5 -1.03 5.32 14.19
N GLY A 6 -1.89 6.31 13.94
CA GLY A 6 -3.28 6.30 14.39
C GLY A 6 -4.05 5.08 13.87
N ILE A 7 -3.98 4.83 12.56
CA ILE A 7 -4.66 3.68 11.93
C ILE A 7 -4.13 2.35 12.47
N GLY A 8 -2.80 2.21 12.61
CA GLY A 8 -2.18 1.00 13.16
C GLY A 8 -2.60 0.73 14.61
N SER A 9 -2.71 1.77 15.42
CA SER A 9 -3.09 1.67 16.84
C SER A 9 -4.57 1.33 17.03
N ILE A 10 -5.44 1.82 16.15
CA ILE A 10 -6.89 1.55 16.18
C ILE A 10 -7.17 0.06 16.00
N GLY A 11 -6.46 -0.62 15.10
CA GLY A 11 -6.64 -2.07 14.89
C GLY A 11 -6.39 -2.88 16.17
N GLY A 12 -5.31 -2.58 16.89
CA GLY A 12 -4.97 -3.23 18.16
C GLY A 12 -5.94 -2.88 19.29
N ALA A 13 -6.42 -1.64 19.34
CA ALA A 13 -7.41 -1.21 20.33
C ALA A 13 -8.77 -1.91 20.10
N ILE A 14 -9.19 -2.05 18.84
CA ILE A 14 -10.44 -2.72 18.48
C ILE A 14 -10.36 -4.21 18.83
N SER A 15 -9.30 -4.92 18.41
CA SER A 15 -9.17 -6.37 18.65
C SER A 15 -9.20 -6.74 20.14
N ALA A 16 -8.72 -5.85 21.02
CA ALA A 16 -8.76 -6.04 22.47
C ALA A 16 -10.18 -5.98 23.08
N VAL A 17 -11.16 -5.38 22.39
CA VAL A 17 -12.52 -5.14 22.93
C VAL A 17 -13.64 -5.85 22.16
N ILE A 18 -13.36 -6.50 21.02
CA ILE A 18 -14.42 -7.10 20.17
C ILE A 18 -15.14 -8.28 20.82
N TYR A 19 -14.50 -9.01 21.74
CA TYR A 19 -15.05 -10.18 22.42
C TYR A 19 -15.67 -9.78 23.76
N ARG A 20 -16.97 -9.48 23.76
CA ARG A 20 -17.70 -9.06 24.96
C ARG A 20 -18.37 -10.23 25.66
N SER A 21 -18.34 -10.25 27.00
CA SER A 21 -18.95 -11.32 27.81
C SER A 21 -20.47 -11.49 27.55
N GLN A 22 -21.17 -10.43 27.18
CA GLN A 22 -22.60 -10.46 26.83
C GLN A 22 -22.92 -11.26 25.56
N ASP A 23 -21.94 -11.44 24.67
CA ASP A 23 -22.10 -12.18 23.42
C ASP A 23 -21.72 -13.67 23.59
N SER A 24 -21.40 -14.08 24.81
CA SER A 24 -21.09 -15.47 25.18
C SER A 24 -22.29 -16.41 24.97
N PRO A 25 -22.08 -17.68 24.57
CA PRO A 25 -20.79 -18.33 24.30
C PRO A 25 -20.34 -18.26 22.84
N ARG A 26 -21.13 -17.66 21.95
CA ARG A 26 -20.92 -17.75 20.49
C ARG A 26 -20.10 -16.59 19.92
N PHE A 27 -20.09 -15.43 20.57
CA PHE A 27 -19.32 -14.25 20.19
C PHE A 27 -19.42 -13.87 18.70
N ILE A 28 -20.63 -13.92 18.14
CA ILE A 28 -20.86 -13.76 16.69
C ILE A 28 -20.34 -12.40 16.19
N ILE A 29 -20.55 -11.33 16.97
CA ILE A 29 -20.10 -9.99 16.62
C ILE A 29 -18.57 -9.89 16.56
N GLY A 30 -17.86 -10.49 17.52
CA GLY A 30 -16.40 -10.50 17.55
C GLY A 30 -15.83 -11.14 16.29
N HIS A 31 -16.28 -12.35 15.96
CA HIS A 31 -15.87 -13.06 14.76
C HIS A 31 -16.24 -12.31 13.47
N ALA A 32 -17.42 -11.70 13.41
CA ALA A 32 -17.85 -10.92 12.24
C ALA A 32 -16.94 -9.70 11.99
N VAL A 33 -16.53 -9.00 13.05
CA VAL A 33 -15.61 -7.86 12.94
C VAL A 33 -14.22 -8.32 12.53
N GLU A 34 -13.72 -9.42 13.09
CA GLU A 34 -12.43 -10.00 12.69
C GLU A 34 -12.43 -10.39 11.20
N LEU A 35 -13.46 -11.11 10.75
CA LEU A 35 -13.63 -11.51 9.35
C LEU A 35 -13.76 -10.30 8.41
N MET A 36 -14.39 -9.20 8.86
CA MET A 36 -14.45 -7.96 8.09
C MET A 36 -13.05 -7.40 7.83
N PHE A 37 -12.20 -7.30 8.86
CA PHE A 37 -10.83 -6.79 8.69
C PHE A 37 -9.98 -7.69 7.79
N VAL A 38 -10.11 -9.00 7.93
CA VAL A 38 -9.47 -9.97 7.02
C VAL A 38 -9.96 -9.74 5.59
N GLY A 39 -11.27 -9.59 5.39
CA GLY A 39 -11.86 -9.31 4.08
C GLY A 39 -11.36 -8.02 3.45
N ILE A 40 -11.25 -6.95 4.23
CA ILE A 40 -10.65 -5.68 3.79
C ILE A 40 -9.20 -5.91 3.35
N GLY A 41 -8.39 -6.61 4.14
CA GLY A 41 -7.01 -6.95 3.77
C GLY A 41 -6.91 -7.72 2.46
N LEU A 42 -7.78 -8.73 2.28
CA LEU A 42 -7.84 -9.54 1.06
C LEU A 42 -8.25 -8.74 -0.19
N ILE A 43 -8.98 -7.64 -0.03
CA ILE A 43 -9.36 -6.74 -1.14
C ILE A 43 -8.25 -5.72 -1.42
N PHE A 44 -7.72 -5.06 -0.39
CA PHE A 44 -6.74 -4.00 -0.57
C PHE A 44 -5.38 -4.51 -1.04
N LEU A 45 -4.96 -5.70 -0.59
CA LEU A 45 -3.69 -6.30 -1.01
C LEU A 45 -3.57 -6.46 -2.53
N PRO A 46 -4.49 -7.16 -3.25
CA PRO A 46 -4.38 -7.29 -4.70
C PRO A 46 -4.51 -5.95 -5.44
N ILE A 47 -5.29 -5.00 -4.91
CA ILE A 47 -5.38 -3.64 -5.48
C ILE A 47 -4.01 -2.96 -5.42
N VAL A 48 -3.35 -2.97 -4.26
CA VAL A 48 -2.02 -2.35 -4.09
C VAL A 48 -0.99 -3.03 -4.99
N VAL A 49 -0.97 -4.36 -5.02
CA VAL A 49 -0.07 -5.13 -5.91
C VAL A 49 -0.31 -4.77 -7.37
N PHE A 50 -1.56 -4.69 -7.82
CA PHE A 50 -1.89 -4.31 -9.19
C PHE A 50 -1.44 -2.89 -9.52
N CYS A 51 -1.70 -1.93 -8.62
CA CYS A 51 -1.26 -0.54 -8.77
C CYS A 51 0.25 -0.44 -8.91
N TYR A 52 1.02 -1.11 -8.06
CA TYR A 52 2.48 -1.10 -8.12
C TYR A 52 3.02 -1.78 -9.38
N LYS A 53 2.45 -2.92 -9.80
CA LYS A 53 2.80 -3.55 -11.09
C LYS A 53 2.54 -2.61 -12.26
N ARG A 54 1.39 -1.93 -12.26
CA ARG A 54 1.02 -0.96 -13.30
C ARG A 54 1.99 0.23 -13.33
N ILE A 55 2.33 0.80 -12.17
CA ILE A 55 3.25 1.95 -12.09
C ILE A 55 4.64 1.55 -12.59
N ASN A 56 5.17 0.41 -12.15
CA ASN A 56 6.45 -0.09 -12.63
C ASN A 56 6.44 -0.31 -14.15
N GLY A 57 5.41 -0.98 -14.68
CA GLY A 57 5.29 -1.20 -16.13
C GLY A 57 5.16 0.10 -16.95
N GLN A 58 4.46 1.11 -16.43
CA GLN A 58 4.40 2.43 -17.06
C GLN A 58 5.77 3.12 -17.10
N ARG A 59 6.56 2.98 -16.02
CA ARG A 59 7.92 3.53 -15.96
C ARG A 59 8.87 2.80 -16.91
N ASP A 60 8.80 1.48 -16.99
CA ASP A 60 9.59 0.68 -17.93
C ASP A 60 9.26 1.02 -19.39
N ALA A 61 7.98 1.21 -19.71
CA ALA A 61 7.54 1.64 -21.04
C ALA A 61 8.04 3.06 -21.37
N ALA A 62 7.96 3.99 -20.43
CA ALA A 62 8.47 5.35 -20.62
C ALA A 62 10.00 5.38 -20.82
N GLU A 63 10.74 4.57 -20.05
CA GLU A 63 12.19 4.45 -20.16
C GLU A 63 12.61 3.87 -21.51
N SER A 64 11.95 2.80 -21.96
CA SER A 64 12.24 2.20 -23.28
C SER A 64 11.95 3.16 -24.44
N LEU A 65 10.89 3.97 -24.37
CA LEU A 65 10.59 5.00 -25.36
C LEU A 65 11.63 6.14 -25.36
N ALA A 66 12.09 6.57 -24.18
CA ALA A 66 13.13 7.58 -24.06
C ALA A 66 14.46 7.11 -24.67
N LEU A 67 14.84 5.84 -24.42
CA LEU A 67 16.02 5.22 -25.04
C LEU A 67 15.93 5.17 -26.56
N GLN A 68 14.76 4.79 -27.12
CA GLN A 68 14.53 4.77 -28.57
C GLN A 68 14.63 6.16 -29.20
N ARG A 69 14.22 7.22 -28.48
CA ARG A 69 14.30 8.61 -28.93
C ARG A 69 15.68 9.24 -28.71
N GLY A 70 16.60 8.54 -28.04
CA GLY A 70 17.91 9.08 -27.67
C GLY A 70 17.86 10.19 -26.61
N GLU A 71 16.75 10.30 -25.87
CA GLU A 71 16.59 11.27 -24.79
C GLU A 71 17.45 10.84 -23.59
N LYS A 72 18.43 11.66 -23.20
CA LYS A 72 19.20 11.45 -21.95
C LYS A 72 18.40 11.95 -20.74
N VAL A 73 18.62 11.29 -19.60
CA VAL A 73 18.01 11.59 -18.30
C VAL A 73 18.06 13.10 -18.03
N ARG A 74 16.88 13.70 -17.89
CA ARG A 74 16.67 15.16 -17.80
C ARG A 74 16.91 15.75 -16.40
N TYR A 75 17.21 14.91 -15.43
CA TYR A 75 17.29 15.28 -14.02
C TYR A 75 18.72 15.19 -13.52
N SER A 76 19.14 16.20 -12.76
CA SER A 76 20.37 16.15 -11.97
C SER A 76 20.22 15.21 -10.76
N ASP A 77 21.35 14.78 -10.19
CA ASP A 77 21.37 13.92 -9.00
C ASP A 77 20.64 14.55 -7.80
N GLN A 78 20.67 15.88 -7.69
CA GLN A 78 19.97 16.60 -6.65
C GLN A 78 18.45 16.57 -6.85
N GLU A 79 17.98 16.80 -8.08
CA GLU A 79 16.54 16.73 -8.41
C GLU A 79 15.99 15.30 -8.25
N LEU A 80 16.78 14.27 -8.58
CA LEU A 80 16.39 12.88 -8.36
C LEU A 80 16.23 12.56 -6.87
N ARG A 81 17.09 13.10 -6.01
CA ARG A 81 16.98 12.96 -4.55
C ARG A 81 15.73 13.66 -4.00
N GLU A 82 15.42 14.84 -4.52
CA GLU A 82 14.22 15.60 -4.13
C GLU A 82 12.92 14.91 -4.58
N LEU A 83 12.94 14.21 -5.72
CA LEU A 83 11.78 13.45 -6.20
C LEU A 83 11.45 12.21 -5.36
N GLY A 84 12.44 11.60 -4.71
CA GLY A 84 12.22 10.39 -3.89
C GLY A 84 11.58 9.24 -4.66
N ASP A 85 10.44 8.74 -4.18
CA ASP A 85 9.69 7.62 -4.80
C ASP A 85 9.01 7.98 -6.13
N ARG A 86 8.93 9.28 -6.43
CA ARG A 86 8.44 9.80 -7.71
C ARG A 86 9.51 9.76 -8.80
N ALA A 87 10.77 9.51 -8.44
CA ALA A 87 11.86 9.47 -9.41
C ALA A 87 11.53 8.45 -10.54
N PRO A 88 11.81 8.79 -11.81
CA PRO A 88 11.50 7.90 -12.94
C PRO A 88 12.16 6.52 -12.83
N GLY A 89 13.35 6.45 -12.21
CA GLY A 89 14.08 5.21 -11.95
C GLY A 89 13.61 4.43 -10.72
N PHE A 90 12.73 5.00 -9.88
CA PHE A 90 12.24 4.28 -8.70
C PHE A 90 11.36 3.10 -9.12
N ARG A 91 11.54 1.95 -8.47
CA ARG A 91 10.74 0.74 -8.69
C ARG A 91 10.21 0.22 -7.36
N TYR A 92 8.92 -0.04 -7.30
CA TYR A 92 8.31 -0.71 -6.16
C TYR A 92 8.70 -2.19 -6.19
N THR A 93 9.27 -2.70 -5.10
CA THR A 93 9.57 -4.13 -4.96
C THR A 93 8.32 -4.83 -4.45
N LEU A 94 7.91 -5.90 -5.14
CA LEU A 94 6.68 -6.66 -4.89
C LEU A 94 6.98 -8.10 -4.52
#